data_AF-A0A9P5AAF2-F1
#
_entry.id   AF-A0A9P5AAF2-F1
#
_cell.length_a   1.000
_cell.length_b   1.000
_cell.length_c   1.000
_cell.angle_alpha   90.00
_cell.angle_beta   90.00
_cell.angle_gamma   90.00
#
_symmetry.space_group_name_H-M   'P 1'
#
loop_
_entity.id
_entity.type
_entity.pdbx_description
1 polymer ?
#
loop_
_entity_poly.entity_id
_entity_poly.type
_entity_poly.pdbx_seq_one_letter_code
_entity_poly.pdbx_strand_id
1 'polypeptide(L)'
;MTMPSTRKLSAALPAYEEPGAKIVETERLIIRRFFPSDAEAMAKAANNKAISMNMRDGFPSPYTLADAENFINNIANKFDGTGQHCGIFVKPNTAENSSPEPLFVGTIGLMAKDDIYFRTWELGYWLAETVWGKGYATEAAKALVRWCFDTWPELNRIEACANRRNKASQNVLRKSGLVEEGIRRGAACKNGEILDEVQFGLLRSEL
;
A
#
# COMPACT_ATOMS: atom_id res chain seq x y z
N MET A 1 20.59 9.70 -27.62
CA MET A 1 20.80 9.82 -26.16
C MET A 1 20.35 8.53 -25.53
N THR A 2 21.27 7.75 -24.97
CA THR A 2 20.91 6.61 -24.12
C THR A 2 20.18 7.14 -22.88
N MET A 3 18.95 6.67 -22.64
CA MET A 3 18.25 6.96 -21.39
C MET A 3 19.17 6.57 -20.23
N PRO A 4 19.44 7.46 -19.25
CA PRO A 4 20.22 7.08 -18.10
C PRO A 4 19.58 5.86 -17.44
N SER A 5 20.40 4.88 -17.09
CA SER A 5 20.00 3.70 -16.32
C SER A 5 19.13 4.13 -15.14
N THR A 6 17.91 3.61 -15.05
CA THR A 6 16.99 3.90 -13.95
C THR A 6 17.67 3.44 -12.66
N ARG A 7 17.96 4.39 -11.75
CA ARG A 7 18.58 4.07 -10.46
C ARG A 7 17.60 3.21 -9.66
N LYS A 8 17.96 1.96 -9.38
CA LYS A 8 17.17 1.02 -8.58
C LYS A 8 17.94 0.66 -7.31
N LEU A 9 17.21 0.51 -6.21
CA LEU A 9 17.79 0.11 -4.93
C LEU A 9 18.06 -1.41 -4.94
N SER A 10 19.18 -1.81 -4.35
CA SER A 10 19.51 -3.23 -4.19
C SER A 10 18.86 -3.79 -2.92
N ALA A 11 18.17 -4.94 -3.04
CA ALA A 11 17.64 -5.66 -1.90
C ALA A 11 18.75 -6.48 -1.22
N ALA A 12 18.78 -6.50 0.12
CA ALA A 12 19.74 -7.29 0.90
C ALA A 12 19.38 -8.78 0.99
N LEU A 13 18.13 -9.13 0.67
CA LEU A 13 17.61 -10.49 0.59
C LEU A 13 16.98 -10.70 -0.79
N PRO A 14 16.97 -11.93 -1.33
CA PRO A 14 16.21 -12.21 -2.54
C PRO A 14 14.76 -11.80 -2.30
N ALA A 15 14.18 -11.06 -3.25
CA ALA A 15 12.79 -10.70 -3.14
C ALA A 15 11.95 -11.98 -3.19
N TYR A 16 10.95 -12.04 -2.31
CA TYR A 16 9.97 -13.10 -2.31
C TYR A 16 9.07 -12.93 -3.54
N GLU A 17 9.49 -13.43 -4.70
CA GLU A 17 8.82 -13.14 -5.98
C GLU A 17 7.58 -14.02 -6.24
N GLU A 18 7.49 -15.16 -5.55
CA GLU A 18 6.44 -16.15 -5.77
C GLU A 18 5.05 -15.67 -5.31
N PRO A 19 3.97 -15.99 -6.06
CA PRO A 19 2.60 -15.78 -5.61
C PRO A 19 2.36 -16.36 -4.21
N GLY A 20 1.69 -15.58 -3.36
CA GLY A 20 1.41 -15.98 -1.98
C GLY A 20 2.58 -15.91 -1.01
N ALA A 21 3.79 -15.54 -1.47
CA ALA A 21 4.94 -15.45 -0.58
C ALA A 21 4.68 -14.43 0.54
N LYS A 22 4.95 -14.87 1.77
CA LYS A 22 4.71 -14.09 2.98
C LYS A 22 5.82 -13.07 3.16
N ILE A 23 5.44 -11.79 3.20
CA ILE A 23 6.37 -10.67 3.33
C ILE A 23 6.56 -10.33 4.80
N VAL A 24 5.46 -10.16 5.53
CA VAL A 24 5.46 -9.91 6.98
C VAL A 24 4.28 -10.61 7.63
N GLU A 25 4.47 -11.08 8.85
CA GLU A 25 3.41 -11.51 9.75
C GLU A 25 3.42 -10.66 11.01
N THR A 26 2.26 -10.18 11.42
CA THR A 26 2.09 -9.40 12.65
C THR A 26 1.27 -10.22 13.65
N GLU A 27 0.81 -9.60 14.74
CA GLU A 27 -0.07 -10.26 15.71
C GLU A 27 -1.35 -10.78 15.03
N ARG A 28 -2.02 -9.93 14.23
CA ARG A 28 -3.34 -10.22 13.66
C ARG A 28 -3.34 -10.44 12.15
N LEU A 29 -2.29 -10.00 11.46
CA LEU A 29 -2.28 -9.93 10.00
C LEU A 29 -1.19 -10.80 9.37
N ILE A 30 -1.49 -11.26 8.17
CA ILE A 30 -0.55 -11.80 7.21
C ILE A 30 -0.50 -10.81 6.04
N ILE A 31 0.70 -10.32 5.72
CA ILE A 31 0.96 -9.46 4.56
C ILE A 31 1.74 -10.31 3.56
N ARG A 32 1.12 -10.59 2.42
CA ARG A 32 1.68 -11.49 1.41
C ARG A 32 1.42 -11.01 -0.01
N ARG A 33 2.19 -11.54 -0.97
CA ARG A 33 1.86 -11.41 -2.39
C ARG A 33 0.53 -12.07 -2.71
N PHE A 34 -0.04 -11.66 -3.83
CA PHE A 34 -1.32 -12.16 -4.29
C PHE A 34 -1.16 -13.51 -4.98
N PHE A 35 -2.07 -14.43 -4.66
CA PHE A 35 -2.41 -15.51 -5.58
C PHE A 35 -3.35 -14.94 -6.66
N PRO A 36 -3.34 -15.50 -7.88
CA PRO A 36 -4.35 -15.16 -8.89
C PRO A 36 -5.79 -15.32 -8.37
N SER A 37 -6.03 -16.31 -7.51
CA SER A 37 -7.34 -16.57 -6.89
C SER A 37 -7.81 -15.48 -5.91
N ASP A 38 -6.94 -14.56 -5.47
CA ASP A 38 -7.36 -13.44 -4.62
C ASP A 38 -8.18 -12.38 -5.39
N ALA A 39 -8.23 -12.45 -6.73
CA ALA A 39 -8.88 -11.46 -7.59
C ALA A 39 -10.38 -11.29 -7.27
N GLU A 40 -11.11 -12.38 -7.02
CA GLU A 40 -12.54 -12.31 -6.70
C GLU A 40 -12.81 -11.59 -5.38
N ALA A 41 -12.04 -11.93 -4.33
CA ALA A 41 -12.14 -11.28 -3.03
C ALA A 41 -11.76 -9.80 -3.11
N MET A 42 -10.72 -9.48 -3.91
CA MET A 42 -10.31 -8.11 -4.17
C MET A 42 -11.39 -7.32 -4.88
N ALA A 43 -11.92 -7.81 -6.01
CA ALA A 43 -12.94 -7.10 -6.79
C ALA A 43 -14.20 -6.81 -5.95
N LYS A 44 -14.65 -7.79 -5.15
CA LYS A 44 -15.78 -7.63 -4.23
C LYS A 44 -15.52 -6.54 -3.19
N ALA A 45 -14.33 -6.50 -2.60
CA ALA A 45 -13.99 -5.50 -1.58
C ALA A 45 -13.74 -4.11 -2.19
N ALA A 46 -13.10 -4.06 -3.36
CA ALA A 46 -12.64 -2.85 -4.04
C ALA A 46 -13.77 -2.06 -4.71
N ASN A 47 -14.86 -2.72 -5.12
CA ASN A 47 -16.01 -2.09 -5.78
C ASN A 47 -16.89 -1.31 -4.78
N ASN A 48 -16.29 -0.34 -4.10
CA ASN A 48 -16.91 0.47 -3.07
C ASN A 48 -16.56 1.96 -3.28
N LYS A 49 -17.58 2.82 -3.33
CA LYS A 49 -17.43 4.26 -3.55
C LYS A 49 -16.67 4.97 -2.41
N ALA A 50 -16.86 4.54 -1.16
CA ALA A 50 -16.17 5.09 0.01
C ALA A 50 -14.65 4.82 -0.05
N ILE A 51 -14.24 3.71 -0.68
CA ILE A 51 -12.83 3.43 -0.97
C ILE A 51 -12.36 4.31 -2.13
N SER A 52 -12.97 4.18 -3.32
CA SER A 52 -12.49 4.82 -4.54
C SER A 52 -12.47 6.36 -4.49
N MET A 53 -13.31 7.01 -3.69
CA MET A 53 -13.26 8.48 -3.50
C MET A 53 -11.97 8.97 -2.85
N ASN A 54 -11.23 8.08 -2.20
CA ASN A 54 -9.95 8.37 -1.54
C ASN A 54 -8.74 7.84 -2.32
N MET A 55 -8.97 7.21 -3.48
CA MET A 55 -7.93 6.66 -4.35
C MET A 55 -7.70 7.54 -5.58
N ARG A 56 -6.49 7.44 -6.17
CA ARG A 56 -6.16 8.04 -7.47
C ARG A 56 -6.99 7.39 -8.59
N ASP A 57 -7.07 8.03 -9.75
CA ASP A 57 -7.87 7.53 -10.88
C ASP A 57 -7.34 6.24 -11.51
N GLY A 58 -6.09 5.86 -11.20
CA GLY A 58 -5.57 4.51 -11.49
C GLY A 58 -6.30 3.39 -10.73
N PHE A 59 -7.16 3.72 -9.76
CA PHE A 59 -8.09 2.79 -9.12
C PHE A 59 -9.48 2.95 -9.78
N PRO A 60 -9.93 1.98 -10.60
CA PRO A 60 -11.22 2.05 -11.29
C PRO A 60 -12.41 2.15 -10.34
N SER A 61 -13.48 2.80 -10.81
CA SER A 61 -14.77 2.89 -10.11
C SER A 61 -15.90 3.04 -11.14
N PRO A 62 -16.79 2.03 -11.30
CA PRO A 62 -16.85 0.76 -10.57
C PRO A 62 -15.60 -0.11 -10.78
N TYR A 63 -15.27 -0.92 -9.78
CA TYR A 63 -14.13 -1.84 -9.82
C TYR A 63 -14.60 -3.24 -10.22
N THR A 64 -14.00 -3.82 -11.25
CA THR A 64 -14.42 -5.10 -11.82
C THR A 64 -13.45 -6.24 -11.48
N LEU A 65 -13.85 -7.49 -11.77
CA LEU A 65 -12.95 -8.63 -11.67
C LEU A 65 -11.74 -8.49 -12.60
N ALA A 66 -11.95 -8.01 -13.84
CA ALA A 66 -10.87 -7.78 -14.79
C ALA A 66 -9.86 -6.74 -14.29
N ASP A 67 -10.32 -5.73 -13.54
CA ASP A 67 -9.42 -4.76 -12.91
C ASP A 67 -8.56 -5.41 -11.82
N ALA A 68 -9.14 -6.30 -11.01
CA ALA A 68 -8.42 -7.05 -9.98
C ALA A 68 -7.38 -8.00 -10.59
N GLU A 69 -7.78 -8.77 -11.61
CA GLU A 69 -6.90 -9.67 -12.35
C GLU A 69 -5.75 -8.90 -13.00
N ASN A 70 -6.04 -7.75 -13.65
CA ASN A 70 -5.03 -6.90 -14.24
C ASN A 70 -4.08 -6.34 -13.18
N PHE A 71 -4.59 -5.85 -12.06
CA PHE A 71 -3.76 -5.36 -10.97
C PHE A 71 -2.84 -6.45 -10.44
N ILE A 72 -3.37 -7.65 -10.12
CA ILE A 72 -2.57 -8.76 -9.58
C ILE A 72 -1.49 -9.19 -10.57
N ASN A 73 -1.86 -9.43 -11.83
CA ASN A 73 -0.97 -10.04 -12.82
C ASN A 73 0.03 -9.05 -13.41
N ASN A 74 -0.36 -7.78 -13.60
CA ASN A 74 0.42 -6.81 -14.36
C ASN A 74 1.01 -5.68 -13.53
N ILE A 75 0.64 -5.55 -12.25
CA ILE A 75 1.11 -4.48 -11.37
C ILE A 75 1.69 -5.08 -10.08
N ALA A 76 0.85 -5.74 -9.28
CA ALA A 76 1.21 -6.11 -7.93
C ALA A 76 2.31 -7.18 -7.86
N ASN A 77 2.24 -8.17 -8.75
CA ASN A 77 3.22 -9.25 -8.78
C ASN A 77 4.44 -8.96 -9.67
N LYS A 78 4.54 -7.79 -10.32
CA LYS A 78 5.77 -7.42 -11.03
C LYS A 78 6.88 -7.11 -10.03
N PHE A 79 8.05 -7.70 -10.26
CA PHE A 79 9.26 -7.40 -9.51
C PHE A 79 10.33 -6.84 -10.45
N ASP A 80 10.17 -5.57 -10.79
CA ASP A 80 11.10 -4.79 -11.60
C ASP A 80 11.85 -3.74 -10.76
N GLY A 81 11.74 -3.83 -9.43
CA GLY A 81 12.34 -2.87 -8.50
C GLY A 81 11.58 -1.54 -8.40
N THR A 82 10.36 -1.41 -8.95
CA THR A 82 9.55 -0.19 -8.84
C THR A 82 8.61 -0.18 -7.63
N GLY A 83 8.71 -1.17 -6.73
CA GLY A 83 7.93 -1.20 -5.50
C GLY A 83 7.56 -2.59 -5.01
N GLN A 84 6.69 -2.63 -4.00
CA GLN A 84 6.11 -3.82 -3.40
C GLN A 84 4.61 -3.60 -3.22
N HIS A 85 3.79 -4.52 -3.71
CA HIS A 85 2.35 -4.52 -3.45
C HIS A 85 1.95 -5.85 -2.82
N CYS A 86 1.15 -5.79 -1.78
CA CYS A 86 0.77 -6.92 -0.97
C CYS A 86 -0.73 -6.87 -0.65
N GLY A 87 -1.32 -8.05 -0.49
CA GLY A 87 -2.61 -8.20 0.15
C GLY A 87 -2.44 -8.19 1.67
N ILE A 88 -3.42 -7.61 2.36
CA ILE A 88 -3.56 -7.65 3.81
C ILE A 88 -4.60 -8.72 4.13
N PHE A 89 -4.24 -9.69 4.96
CA PHE A 89 -5.12 -10.78 5.35
C PHE A 89 -5.22 -10.88 6.87
N VAL A 90 -6.44 -10.99 7.41
CA VAL A 90 -6.65 -11.30 8.83
C VAL A 90 -6.44 -12.80 9.05
N LYS A 91 -5.66 -13.15 10.09
CA LYS A 91 -5.31 -14.54 10.39
C LYS A 91 -6.55 -15.44 10.56
N PRO A 92 -6.48 -16.72 10.13
CA PRO A 92 -7.56 -17.68 10.30
C PRO A 92 -7.77 -18.08 11.75
N ASN A 93 -8.91 -18.71 12.05
CA ASN A 93 -9.25 -19.26 13.37
C ASN A 93 -9.14 -18.24 14.52
N THR A 94 -9.52 -17.00 14.27
CA THR A 94 -9.57 -15.92 15.27
C THR A 94 -11.01 -15.47 15.52
N ALA A 95 -11.22 -14.68 16.58
CA ALA A 95 -12.52 -14.03 16.82
C ALA A 95 -12.93 -13.08 15.68
N GLU A 96 -11.95 -12.52 14.96
CA GLU A 96 -12.18 -11.59 13.86
C GLU A 96 -12.30 -12.30 12.49
N ASN A 97 -11.85 -13.57 12.40
CA ASN A 97 -11.97 -14.43 11.24
C ASN A 97 -12.03 -15.91 11.67
N SER A 98 -13.25 -16.45 11.78
CA SER A 98 -13.47 -17.85 12.19
C SER A 98 -13.24 -18.87 11.07
N SER A 99 -12.93 -18.42 9.86
CA SER A 99 -12.57 -19.29 8.74
C SER A 99 -11.22 -19.99 9.01
N PRO A 100 -11.01 -21.23 8.53
CA PRO A 100 -9.68 -21.83 8.51
C PRO A 100 -8.73 -21.14 7.53
N GLU A 101 -9.26 -20.30 6.62
CA GLU A 101 -8.49 -19.54 5.63
C GLU A 101 -8.29 -18.07 6.06
N PRO A 102 -7.13 -17.46 5.73
CA PRO A 102 -6.93 -16.02 5.94
C PRO A 102 -7.95 -15.18 5.17
N LEU A 103 -8.51 -14.15 5.82
CA LEU A 103 -9.52 -13.28 5.22
C LEU A 103 -8.85 -12.08 4.54
N PHE A 104 -9.03 -11.93 3.23
CA PHE A 104 -8.59 -10.72 2.52
C PHE A 104 -9.34 -9.48 3.02
N VAL A 105 -8.61 -8.43 3.38
CA VAL A 105 -9.20 -7.20 3.92
C VAL A 105 -8.70 -5.92 3.26
N GLY A 106 -7.81 -6.00 2.28
CA GLY A 106 -7.29 -4.82 1.59
C GLY A 106 -5.93 -5.02 0.95
N THR A 107 -5.39 -3.93 0.42
CA THR A 107 -4.05 -3.91 -0.17
C THR A 107 -3.19 -2.85 0.48
N ILE A 108 -1.89 -3.07 0.47
CA ILE A 108 -0.87 -2.13 0.89
C ILE A 108 0.33 -2.26 -0.05
N GLY A 109 1.02 -1.16 -0.30
CA GLY A 109 2.23 -1.20 -1.07
C GLY A 109 3.09 0.04 -0.92
N LEU A 110 4.32 -0.09 -1.37
CA LEU A 110 5.30 0.98 -1.46
C LEU A 110 5.75 1.07 -2.91
N MET A 111 5.56 2.21 -3.55
CA MET A 111 5.97 2.45 -4.94
C MET A 111 7.24 3.28 -4.96
N ALA A 112 8.29 2.80 -5.64
CA ALA A 112 9.53 3.54 -5.78
C ALA A 112 9.32 4.81 -6.61
N LYS A 113 9.87 5.94 -6.15
CA LYS A 113 10.06 7.10 -7.02
C LYS A 113 11.26 6.87 -7.93
N ASP A 114 11.38 7.71 -8.94
CA ASP A 114 12.42 7.62 -9.97
C ASP A 114 13.44 8.76 -9.88
N ASP A 115 14.40 8.75 -10.81
CA ASP A 115 15.43 9.77 -11.00
C ASP A 115 16.16 10.16 -9.70
N ILE A 116 16.16 11.44 -9.32
CA ILE A 116 16.83 11.95 -8.12
C ILE A 116 16.12 11.54 -6.82
N TYR A 117 14.89 11.02 -6.92
CA TYR A 117 14.05 10.60 -5.80
C TYR A 117 14.11 9.09 -5.54
N PHE A 118 14.94 8.33 -6.25
CA PHE A 118 15.02 6.86 -6.18
C PHE A 118 15.21 6.24 -4.77
N ARG A 119 15.69 7.03 -3.79
CA ARG A 119 15.79 6.63 -2.36
C ARG A 119 14.53 6.92 -1.53
N THR A 120 13.43 7.31 -2.18
CA THR A 120 12.14 7.64 -1.59
C THR A 120 11.06 6.76 -2.19
N TRP A 121 10.30 6.07 -1.36
CA TRP A 121 9.18 5.23 -1.78
C TRP A 121 7.86 5.79 -1.22
N GLU A 122 6.78 5.69 -1.99
CA GLU A 122 5.45 6.18 -1.63
C GLU A 122 4.59 5.04 -1.08
N LEU A 123 4.14 5.15 0.16
CA LEU A 123 3.22 4.22 0.80
C LEU A 123 1.77 4.50 0.34
N GLY A 124 1.10 3.46 -0.15
CA GLY A 124 -0.32 3.46 -0.45
C GLY A 124 -1.03 2.26 0.15
N TYR A 125 -2.28 2.42 0.53
CA TYR A 125 -3.13 1.33 1.00
C TYR A 125 -4.61 1.64 0.83
N TRP A 126 -5.42 0.59 0.83
CA TRP A 126 -6.85 0.67 1.07
C TRP A 126 -7.32 -0.61 1.76
N LEU A 127 -8.33 -0.49 2.62
CA LEU A 127 -8.96 -1.63 3.27
C LEU A 127 -10.45 -1.67 2.93
N ALA A 128 -11.03 -2.86 2.94
CA ALA A 128 -12.47 -3.03 2.90
C ALA A 128 -13.14 -2.21 4.01
N GLU A 129 -14.23 -1.52 3.68
CA GLU A 129 -14.93 -0.63 4.61
C GLU A 129 -15.38 -1.36 5.90
N THR A 130 -15.74 -2.64 5.78
CA THR A 130 -16.18 -3.50 6.89
C THR A 130 -15.14 -3.72 7.99
N VAL A 131 -13.88 -3.38 7.75
CA VAL A 131 -12.79 -3.52 8.73
C VAL A 131 -12.13 -2.20 9.14
N TRP A 132 -12.72 -1.07 8.73
CA TRP A 132 -12.24 0.24 9.18
C TRP A 132 -12.40 0.41 10.70
N GLY A 133 -11.55 1.25 11.29
CA GLY A 133 -11.55 1.49 12.73
C GLY A 133 -10.93 0.37 13.59
N LYS A 134 -10.61 -0.80 13.03
CA LYS A 134 -10.02 -1.94 13.76
C LYS A 134 -8.49 -1.87 13.94
N GLY A 135 -7.85 -0.83 13.41
CA GLY A 135 -6.41 -0.61 13.51
C GLY A 135 -5.54 -1.42 12.55
N TYR A 136 -6.12 -2.26 11.68
CA TYR A 136 -5.35 -3.10 10.74
C TYR A 136 -4.48 -2.30 9.77
N ALA A 137 -4.97 -1.16 9.26
CA ALA A 137 -4.18 -0.33 8.35
C ALA A 137 -2.89 0.19 9.03
N THR A 138 -2.98 0.62 10.29
CA THR A 138 -1.82 1.07 11.08
C THR A 138 -0.85 -0.08 11.35
N GLU A 139 -1.35 -1.24 11.76
CA GLU A 139 -0.54 -2.44 12.00
C GLU A 139 0.20 -2.88 10.73
N ALA A 140 -0.52 -2.97 9.61
CA ALA A 140 0.07 -3.34 8.33
C ALA A 140 1.11 -2.32 7.84
N ALA A 141 0.80 -1.02 7.94
CA ALA A 141 1.71 0.04 7.53
C ALA A 141 3.00 0.05 8.34
N LYS A 142 2.94 -0.07 9.68
CA LYS A 142 4.14 -0.15 10.52
C LYS A 142 5.02 -1.33 10.12
N ALA A 143 4.39 -2.50 9.96
CA ALA A 143 5.10 -3.74 9.70
C ALA A 143 5.77 -3.73 8.32
N LEU A 144 5.06 -3.30 7.27
CA LEU A 144 5.61 -3.23 5.92
C LEU A 144 6.70 -2.15 5.79
N VAL A 145 6.49 -0.97 6.38
CA VAL A 145 7.49 0.11 6.41
C VAL A 145 8.80 -0.37 7.02
N ARG A 146 8.73 -1.02 8.20
CA ARG A 146 9.91 -1.56 8.88
C ARG A 146 10.62 -2.58 8.00
N TRP A 147 9.87 -3.54 7.46
CA TRP A 147 10.41 -4.57 6.58
C TRP A 147 11.10 -3.98 5.34
N CYS A 148 10.54 -2.94 4.72
CA CYS A 148 11.18 -2.29 3.57
C CYS A 148 12.48 -1.59 3.93
N PHE A 149 12.54 -0.88 5.05
CA PHE A 149 13.79 -0.27 5.50
C PHE A 149 14.85 -1.34 5.83
N ASP A 150 14.47 -2.45 6.45
CA ASP A 150 15.39 -3.55 6.72
C ASP A 150 15.86 -4.26 5.42
N THR A 151 15.00 -4.36 4.40
CA THR A 151 15.26 -5.08 3.15
C THR A 151 16.07 -4.26 2.13
N TRP A 152 15.89 -2.94 2.05
CA TRP A 152 16.64 -2.06 1.12
C TRP A 152 17.49 -1.07 1.91
N PRO A 153 18.76 -1.38 2.24
CA PRO A 153 19.62 -0.53 3.05
C PRO A 153 19.77 0.90 2.50
N GLU A 154 19.64 1.06 1.19
CA GLU A 154 19.76 2.34 0.49
C GLU A 154 18.47 3.18 0.51
N LEU A 155 17.32 2.59 0.85
CA LEU A 155 16.06 3.30 1.04
C LEU A 155 16.24 4.29 2.19
N ASN A 156 16.03 5.57 1.94
CA ASN A 156 16.23 6.61 2.95
C ASN A 156 14.90 7.11 3.52
N ARG A 157 13.85 7.10 2.71
CA ARG A 157 12.60 7.79 3.02
C ARG A 157 11.39 7.00 2.53
N ILE A 158 10.35 7.00 3.35
CA ILE A 158 9.00 6.65 2.94
C ILE A 158 8.13 7.90 3.04
N GLU A 159 7.37 8.18 2.01
CA GLU A 159 6.38 9.24 2.00
C GLU A 159 4.98 8.71 1.77
N ALA A 160 3.98 9.50 2.12
CA ALA A 160 2.60 9.22 1.79
C ALA A 160 1.85 10.53 1.65
N CYS A 161 0.75 10.50 0.91
CA CYS A 161 -0.16 11.62 0.84
C CYS A 161 -1.59 11.19 1.13
N ALA A 162 -2.39 12.10 1.69
CA ALA A 162 -3.80 11.88 1.92
C ALA A 162 -4.60 13.14 1.63
N ASN A 163 -5.81 12.95 1.08
CA ASN A 163 -6.78 14.04 0.98
C ASN A 163 -6.98 14.68 2.37
N ARG A 164 -6.94 16.00 2.45
CA ARG A 164 -7.12 16.77 3.69
C ARG A 164 -8.41 16.45 4.43
N ARG A 165 -9.46 16.04 3.71
CA ARG A 165 -10.74 15.60 4.28
C ARG A 165 -10.71 14.15 4.81
N ASN A 166 -9.78 13.31 4.35
CA ASN A 166 -9.63 11.92 4.81
C ASN A 166 -8.83 11.85 6.13
N LYS A 167 -9.50 12.19 7.24
CA LYS A 167 -8.90 12.17 8.58
C LYS A 167 -8.53 10.78 9.07
N ALA A 168 -9.28 9.76 8.64
CA ALA A 168 -8.97 8.38 8.98
C ALA A 168 -7.60 7.95 8.43
N SER A 169 -7.31 8.22 7.15
CA SER A 169 -6.02 7.91 6.55
C SER A 169 -4.88 8.73 7.17
N GLN A 170 -5.09 10.03 7.38
CA GLN A 170 -4.09 10.88 8.09
C GLN A 170 -3.75 10.32 9.48
N ASN A 171 -4.74 9.81 10.22
CA ASN A 171 -4.51 9.20 11.52
C ASN A 171 -3.75 7.87 11.45
N VAL A 172 -3.98 7.07 10.40
CA VAL A 172 -3.17 5.87 10.14
C VAL A 172 -1.71 6.27 9.92
N LEU A 173 -1.44 7.23 9.03
CA LEU A 173 -0.08 7.69 8.73
C LEU A 173 0.65 8.20 9.98
N ARG A 174 0.02 9.08 10.78
CA ARG A 174 0.59 9.56 12.05
C ARG A 174 0.87 8.42 13.03
N LYS A 175 -0.09 7.51 13.22
CA LYS A 175 0.08 6.38 14.14
C LYS A 175 1.16 5.40 13.66
N SER A 176 1.41 5.33 12.36
CA SER A 176 2.48 4.54 11.75
C SER A 176 3.85 5.19 11.80
N GLY A 177 3.97 6.39 12.40
CA GLY A 177 5.23 7.08 12.63
C GLY A 177 5.55 8.17 11.60
N LEU A 178 4.75 8.33 10.54
CA LEU A 178 4.99 9.39 9.57
C LEU A 178 4.61 10.76 10.15
N VAL A 179 5.46 11.75 9.89
CA VAL A 179 5.30 13.14 10.31
C VAL A 179 4.62 13.93 9.20
N GLU A 180 3.70 14.83 9.56
CA GLU A 180 3.07 15.76 8.62
C GLU A 180 4.07 16.86 8.22
N GLU A 181 4.30 17.03 6.92
CA GLU A 181 5.31 17.95 6.39
C GLU A 181 4.72 19.18 5.70
N GLY A 182 3.42 19.17 5.43
CA GLY A 182 2.71 20.32 4.86
C GLY A 182 1.47 19.96 4.06
N ILE A 183 0.84 20.99 3.51
CA ILE A 183 -0.38 20.88 2.71
C ILE A 183 -0.12 21.47 1.33
N ARG A 184 -0.31 20.65 0.29
CA ARG A 184 -0.37 21.12 -1.09
C ARG A 184 -1.81 21.54 -1.40
N ARG A 185 -2.03 22.86 -1.44
CA ARG A 185 -3.37 23.45 -1.68
C ARG A 185 -3.79 23.24 -3.13
N GLY A 186 -5.01 22.74 -3.34
CA GLY A 186 -5.57 22.49 -4.68
C GLY A 186 -4.73 21.56 -5.57
N ALA A 187 -4.04 20.60 -4.96
CA ALA A 187 -3.04 19.78 -5.64
C ALA A 187 -3.62 18.59 -6.42
N ALA A 188 -4.87 18.23 -6.13
CA ALA A 188 -5.55 17.10 -6.76
C ALA A 188 -6.97 17.48 -7.17
N CYS A 189 -7.51 16.76 -8.15
CA CYS A 189 -8.91 16.80 -8.52
C CYS A 189 -9.47 15.38 -8.44
N LYS A 190 -10.61 15.19 -7.78
CA LYS A 190 -11.33 13.91 -7.76
C LYS A 190 -12.81 14.17 -7.89
N ASN A 191 -13.48 13.49 -8.83
CA ASN A 191 -14.91 13.66 -9.09
C ASN A 191 -15.33 15.13 -9.31
N GLY A 192 -14.48 15.92 -9.98
CA GLY A 192 -14.72 17.34 -10.23
C GLY A 192 -14.43 18.28 -9.06
N GLU A 193 -14.05 17.76 -7.89
CA GLU A 193 -13.68 18.57 -6.74
C GLU A 193 -12.17 18.78 -6.66
N ILE A 194 -11.75 20.04 -6.50
CA ILE A 194 -10.37 20.41 -6.19
C ILE A 194 -10.09 20.14 -4.71
N LEU A 195 -9.02 19.40 -4.43
CA LEU A 195 -8.68 18.87 -3.12
C LEU A 195 -7.30 19.34 -2.66
N ASP A 196 -7.21 19.63 -1.38
CA ASP A 196 -5.94 19.80 -0.67
C ASP A 196 -5.36 18.43 -0.32
N GLU A 197 -4.05 18.30 -0.43
CA GLU A 197 -3.32 17.06 -0.13
C GLU A 197 -2.33 17.30 1.01
N VAL A 198 -2.46 16.52 2.08
CA VAL A 198 -1.55 16.55 3.23
C VAL A 198 -0.39 15.59 2.93
N GLN A 199 0.84 16.08 3.05
CA GLN A 199 2.07 15.32 2.83
C GLN A 199 2.60 14.76 4.14
N PHE A 200 3.09 13.52 4.09
CA PHE A 200 3.69 12.81 5.21
C PHE A 200 5.03 12.21 4.82
N GLY A 201 5.98 12.19 5.75
CA GLY A 201 7.29 11.60 5.57
C GLY A 201 7.75 10.81 6.80
N LEU A 202 8.57 9.79 6.56
CA LEU A 202 9.33 9.06 7.57
C LEU A 202 10.73 8.76 7.01
N LEU A 203 11.74 9.12 7.78
CA LEU A 203 13.14 8.88 7.46
C LEU A 203 13.63 7.59 8.11
N ARG A 204 14.61 6.93 7.48
CA ARG A 204 15.29 5.76 8.04
C ARG A 204 15.84 6.02 9.45
N SER A 205 16.33 7.23 9.70
CA SER A 205 16.92 7.62 11.00
C SER A 205 15.91 7.75 12.13
N GLU A 206 14.61 7.68 11.83
CA GLU A 206 13.50 7.86 12.78
C GLU A 206 12.82 6.52 13.16
N LEU A 207 13.36 5.41 12.65
CA LEU A 207 12.89 4.04 12.88
C LEU A 207 13.49 3.35 14.10
#